data_AF-A0A132CA80-F1
#
_entry.id   AF-A0A132CA80-F1
#
_cell.length_a   1.000
_cell.length_b   1.000
_cell.length_c   1.000
_cell.angle_alpha   90.00
_cell.angle_beta   90.00
_cell.angle_gamma   90.00
#
_symmetry.space_group_name_H-M   'P 1'
#
loop_
_entity.id
_entity.type
_entity.pdbx_description
1 polymer ?
#
loop_
_entity_poly.entity_id
_entity_poly.type
_entity_poly.pdbx_seq_one_letter_code
_entity_poly.pdbx_strand_id
1 'polypeptide(L)'
;MKKLGKCALNTIITLVGGWALANIVIRLPIEMPGFLDDGIRAMLNLTGHPELANPDDMEVLAMTAILIASIIVVGVLVTLANVIIKRSIARKAAP
;
A
#
# COMPACT_ATOMS: atom_id res chain seq x y z
N MET A 1 7.97 -3.49 -27.07
CA MET A 1 8.86 -2.99 -25.98
C MET A 1 8.31 -1.79 -25.20
N LYS A 2 7.75 -0.74 -25.83
CA LYS A 2 7.28 0.48 -25.12
C LYS A 2 6.19 0.27 -24.05
N LYS A 3 5.35 -0.78 -24.16
CA LYS A 3 4.29 -1.07 -23.17
C LYS A 3 4.83 -1.74 -21.90
N LEU A 4 5.76 -2.69 -22.04
CA LEU A 4 6.42 -3.37 -20.92
C LEU A 4 7.23 -2.39 -20.07
N GLY A 5 7.97 -1.47 -20.70
CA GLY A 5 8.72 -0.44 -19.98
C GLY A 5 7.83 0.48 -19.13
N LYS A 6 6.62 0.81 -19.60
CA LYS A 6 5.65 1.60 -18.82
C LYS A 6 5.05 0.81 -17.66
N CYS A 7 4.75 -0.48 -17.86
CA CYS A 7 4.30 -1.35 -16.78
C CYS A 7 5.37 -1.49 -15.71
N ALA A 8 6.62 -1.79 -16.09
CA ALA A 8 7.74 -1.90 -15.16
C ALA A 8 7.95 -0.59 -14.39
N LEU A 9 7.90 0.56 -15.07
CA LEU A 9 8.03 1.86 -14.42
C LEU A 9 6.92 2.12 -13.38
N ASN A 10 5.66 1.84 -13.73
CA ASN A 10 4.55 1.99 -12.78
C ASN A 10 4.70 1.06 -11.57
N THR A 11 5.16 -0.17 -11.78
CA THR A 11 5.43 -1.11 -10.68
C THR A 11 6.54 -0.59 -9.78
N ILE A 12 7.64 -0.09 -10.34
CA ILE A 12 8.75 0.49 -9.56
C ILE A 12 8.27 1.71 -8.77
N ILE A 13 7.54 2.63 -9.39
CA ILE A 13 6.98 3.81 -8.70
C ILE A 13 6.03 3.38 -7.58
N THR A 14 5.23 2.34 -7.79
CA THR A 14 4.30 1.83 -6.78
C THR A 14 5.04 1.22 -5.59
N LEU A 15 6.07 0.42 -5.85
CA LEU A 15 6.86 -0.22 -4.79
C LEU A 15 7.68 0.81 -4.01
N VAL A 16 8.38 1.71 -4.70
CA VAL A 16 9.21 2.75 -4.07
C VAL A 16 8.33 3.78 -3.34
N GLY A 17 7.23 4.21 -3.96
CA GLY A 17 6.29 5.13 -3.33
C GLY A 17 5.58 4.50 -2.13
N GLY A 18 5.16 3.24 -2.25
CA GLY A 18 4.54 2.48 -1.16
C GLY A 18 5.49 2.29 0.02
N TRP A 19 6.76 1.96 -0.25
CA TRP A 19 7.79 1.92 0.79
C TRP A 19 7.97 3.28 1.45
N ALA A 20 8.21 4.34 0.66
CA ALA A 20 8.45 5.68 1.20
C ALA A 20 7.28 6.15 2.09
N LEU A 21 6.05 5.92 1.64
CA LEU A 21 4.84 6.23 2.41
C LEU A 21 4.78 5.42 3.71
N ALA A 22 5.04 4.11 3.66
CA ALA A 22 5.04 3.26 4.85
C ALA A 22 6.08 3.72 5.87
N ASN A 23 7.29 4.11 5.43
CA ASN A 23 8.35 4.59 6.31
C ASN A 23 7.99 5.92 6.97
N ILE A 24 7.31 6.81 6.25
CA ILE A 24 6.77 8.05 6.83
C ILE A 24 5.73 7.72 7.90
N VAL A 25 4.79 6.80 7.60
CA VAL A 25 3.72 6.42 8.53
C VAL A 25 4.28 5.76 9.80
N ILE A 26 5.23 4.85 9.67
CA ILE A 26 5.86 4.15 10.80
C ILE A 26 6.69 5.10 11.67
N ARG A 27 7.30 6.14 11.09
CA ARG A 27 8.08 7.14 11.84
C ARG A 27 7.24 8.18 12.56
N LEU A 28 5.94 8.23 12.30
CA LEU A 28 5.05 9.11 13.06
C LEU A 28 4.97 8.58 14.50
N PRO A 29 5.19 9.42 15.52
CA PRO A 29 5.06 9.04 16.93
C PRO A 29 3.56 8.97 17.30
N ILE A 30 2.83 8.10 16.63
CA ILE A 30 1.41 7.84 16.85
C ILE A 30 1.35 6.43 17.45
N GLU A 31 0.72 6.32 18.63
CA GLU A 31 0.44 5.01 19.23
C GLU A 31 -0.32 4.13 18.23
N MET A 32 0.04 2.84 18.19
CA MET A 32 -0.53 1.88 17.24
C MET A 32 -2.06 2.00 17.23
N PRO A 33 -2.68 2.40 16.12
CA PRO A 33 -4.07 2.76 16.15
C PRO A 33 -4.93 1.50 16.40
N GLY A 34 -5.89 1.60 17.32
CA GLY A 34 -6.67 0.44 17.78
C GLY A 34 -7.34 -0.36 16.66
N PHE A 35 -7.74 0.29 15.55
CA PHE A 35 -8.31 -0.42 14.39
C PHE A 35 -7.31 -1.39 13.73
N LEU A 36 -6.02 -1.06 13.76
CA LEU A 36 -4.96 -1.88 13.15
C LEU A 36 -4.65 -3.06 14.06
N ASP A 37 -4.63 -2.83 15.37
CA ASP A 37 -4.51 -3.84 16.41
C ASP A 37 -5.63 -4.89 16.34
N ASP A 38 -6.88 -4.43 16.37
CA ASP A 38 -8.07 -5.26 16.26
C ASP A 38 -8.10 -6.04 14.94
N GLY A 39 -7.69 -5.38 13.84
CA GLY A 39 -7.62 -6.01 12.51
C GLY A 39 -6.58 -7.13 12.44
N ILE A 40 -5.39 -6.92 13.00
CA ILE A 40 -4.34 -7.94 13.07
C ILE A 40 -4.77 -9.09 13.96
N ARG A 41 -5.32 -8.83 15.14
CA ARG A 41 -5.86 -9.86 16.04
C ARG A 41 -6.97 -10.67 15.40
N ALA A 42 -7.90 -10.02 14.68
CA ALA A 42 -8.94 -10.71 13.94
C ALA A 42 -8.36 -11.62 12.85
N MET A 43 -7.35 -11.15 12.12
CA MET A 43 -6.69 -11.93 11.08
C MET A 43 -5.92 -13.12 11.67
N LEU A 44 -5.20 -12.95 12.78
CA LEU A 44 -4.51 -14.02 13.49
C LEU A 44 -5.47 -15.07 14.04
N ASN A 45 -6.62 -14.64 14.58
CA ASN A 45 -7.68 -15.55 15.00
C ASN A 45 -8.28 -16.32 13.81
N LEU A 46 -8.41 -15.69 12.65
CA LEU A 46 -8.92 -16.34 11.43
C LEU A 46 -7.91 -17.31 10.81
N THR A 47 -6.62 -17.00 10.83
CA THR A 47 -5.56 -17.88 10.32
C THR A 47 -5.18 -19.00 11.29
N GLY A 48 -5.72 -18.98 12.51
CA GLY A 48 -5.48 -19.99 13.53
C GLY A 48 -4.13 -19.83 14.25
N HIS A 49 -3.59 -18.61 14.25
CA HIS A 49 -2.32 -18.26 14.90
C HIS A 49 -2.47 -17.21 16.02
N PRO A 50 -3.37 -17.39 17.01
CA PRO A 50 -3.54 -16.44 18.11
C PRO A 50 -2.28 -16.30 18.98
N GLU A 51 -1.36 -17.27 18.95
CA GLU A 51 -0.08 -17.25 19.66
C GLU A 51 0.86 -16.14 19.19
N LEU A 52 0.64 -15.57 18.01
CA LEU A 52 1.39 -14.43 17.46
C LEU A 52 0.81 -13.08 17.91
N ALA A 53 -0.22 -13.07 18.77
CA ALA A 53 -0.80 -11.85 19.35
C ALA A 53 0.02 -11.30 20.54
N ASN A 54 1.33 -11.50 20.51
CA ASN A 54 2.27 -10.91 21.46
C ASN A 54 2.64 -9.48 21.02
N PRO A 55 2.92 -8.56 21.95
CA PRO A 55 3.21 -7.16 21.62
C PRO A 55 4.39 -7.00 20.65
N ASP A 56 5.45 -7.81 20.78
CA ASP A 56 6.61 -7.76 19.88
C ASP A 56 6.26 -8.20 18.44
N ASP A 57 5.48 -9.27 18.29
CA ASP A 57 5.05 -9.78 16.99
C ASP A 57 4.02 -8.87 16.33
N MET A 58 3.13 -8.28 17.13
CA MET A 58 2.10 -7.35 16.66
C MET A 58 2.70 -6.07 16.09
N GLU A 59 3.82 -5.57 16.62
CA GLU A 59 4.53 -4.43 16.04
C GLU A 59 5.02 -4.75 14.61
N VAL A 60 5.65 -5.91 14.41
CA VAL A 60 6.16 -6.33 13.10
C VAL A 60 5.00 -6.58 12.11
N LEU A 61 3.91 -7.17 12.59
CA LEU A 61 2.69 -7.38 11.79
C LEU A 61 2.05 -6.04 11.40
N ALA A 62 2.05 -5.06 12.30
CA ALA A 62 1.56 -3.70 12.03
C ALA A 62 2.41 -3.00 10.98
N MET A 63 3.73 -3.03 11.10
CA MET A 63 4.65 -2.47 10.09
C MET A 63 4.42 -3.11 8.72
N THR A 64 4.24 -4.43 8.69
CA THR A 64 3.98 -5.19 7.47
C THR A 64 2.62 -4.82 6.86
N ALA A 65 1.57 -4.75 7.68
CA ALA A 65 0.24 -4.34 7.25
C ALA A 65 0.24 -2.90 6.70
N ILE A 66 0.94 -1.97 7.37
CA ILE A 66 1.13 -0.58 6.91
C ILE A 66 1.86 -0.54 5.58
N LEU A 67 2.90 -1.36 5.39
CA LEU A 67 3.61 -1.47 4.11
C LEU A 67 2.69 -1.94 2.98
N ILE A 68 1.94 -3.03 3.22
CA ILE A 68 1.01 -3.58 2.23
C ILE A 68 -0.07 -2.53 1.89
N ALA A 69 -0.68 -1.92 2.90
CA ALA A 69 -1.68 -0.87 2.73
C ALA A 69 -1.11 0.32 1.94
N SER A 70 0.11 0.76 2.23
CA SER A 70 0.78 1.85 1.53
C SER A 70 1.04 1.53 0.06
N ILE A 71 1.49 0.31 -0.24
CA ILE A 71 1.68 -0.16 -1.63
C ILE A 71 0.34 -0.16 -2.38
N ILE A 72 -0.74 -0.64 -1.76
CA ILE A 72 -2.09 -0.64 -2.36
C ILE A 72 -2.53 0.80 -2.65
N VAL A 73 -2.42 1.72 -1.68
CA VAL A 73 -2.80 3.12 -1.84
C VAL A 73 -2.04 3.77 -2.99
N VAL A 74 -0.71 3.62 -3.02
CA VAL A 74 0.12 4.18 -4.10
C VAL A 74 -0.21 3.53 -5.45
N GLY A 75 -0.44 2.22 -5.48
CA GLY A 75 -0.82 1.50 -6.71
C GLY A 75 -2.16 1.98 -7.28
N VAL A 76 -3.14 2.24 -6.41
CA VAL A 76 -4.44 2.82 -6.78
C VAL A 76 -4.25 4.24 -7.35
N LEU A 77 -3.45 5.08 -6.68
CA LEU A 77 -3.15 6.45 -7.15
C LEU A 77 -2.45 6.45 -8.51
N VAL A 78 -1.45 5.60 -8.71
CA VAL A 78 -0.74 5.44 -9.99
C VAL A 78 -1.71 4.97 -11.08
N THR A 79 -2.61 4.04 -10.77
CA THR A 79 -3.62 3.55 -11.72
C THR A 79 -4.61 4.65 -12.10
N LEU A 80 -5.11 5.42 -11.13
CA LEU A 80 -5.98 6.57 -11.35
C LEU A 80 -5.29 7.64 -12.21
N ALA A 81 -4.06 8.01 -11.90
CA ALA A 81 -3.28 8.97 -12.69
C ALA A 81 -3.15 8.51 -14.15
N ASN A 82 -2.83 7.23 -14.37
CA ASN A 82 -2.74 6.65 -15.71
C ASN A 82 -4.09 6.67 -16.46
N VAL A 83 -5.21 6.40 -15.77
CA VAL A 83 -6.56 6.47 -16.36
C VAL A 83 -6.91 7.91 -16.73
N ILE A 84 -6.63 8.89 -15.85
CA ILE A 84 -6.90 10.31 -16.08
C ILE A 84 -6.08 10.84 -17.26
N ILE A 85 -4.78 10.53 -17.32
CA ILE A 85 -3.89 10.93 -18.43
C ILE A 85 -4.39 10.34 -19.76
N LYS A 86 -4.77 9.05 -19.78
CA LYS A 86 -5.35 8.45 -20.99
C LYS A 86 -6.64 9.15 -21.41
N ARG A 87 -7.52 9.48 -20.46
CA ARG A 87 -8.77 10.21 -20.73
C ARG A 87 -8.52 11.64 -21.20
N SER A 88 -7.53 12.35 -20.67
CA SER A 88 -7.23 13.73 -21.09
C SER A 88 -6.64 13.78 -22.50
N ILE A 89 -5.75 12.83 -22.83
CA ILE A 89 -5.20 12.70 -24.19
C ILE A 89 -6.29 12.32 -25.19
N ALA A 90 -7.17 11.37 -24.84
CA ALA A 90 -8.30 11.00 -25.69
C ALA A 90 -9.27 12.17 -25.91
N ARG A 91 -9.51 13.00 -24.88
CA ARG A 91 -10.32 14.23 -25.00
C ARG A 91 -9.65 15.30 -25.86
N LYS A 92 -8.32 15.44 -25.81
CA LYS A 92 -7.56 16.36 -26.69
C LYS A 92 -7.45 15.88 -28.14
N ALA A 93 -7.70 14.60 -28.40
CA ALA A 93 -7.63 13.99 -29.73
C ALA A 93 -9.01 13.81 -30.39
N ALA A 94 -10.09 14.17 -29.70
CA ALA A 94 -11.42 14.28 -30.30
C ALA A 94 -11.50 15.60 -31.10
N PRO A 95 -11.88 15.56 -32.39
CA PRO A 95 -11.93 16.73 -33.28
C PRO A 95 -12.99 17.75 -32.88
#